data_AF-F0YPY7-F1
#
_entry.id   AF-F0YPY7-F1
#
_cell.length_a   1.000
_cell.length_b   1.000
_cell.length_c   1.000
_cell.angle_alpha   90.00
_cell.angle_beta   90.00
_cell.angle_gamma   90.00
#
_symmetry.space_group_name_H-M   'P 1'
#
loop_
_entity.id
_entity.type
_entity.pdbx_description
1 polymer ?
#
loop_
_entity_poly.entity_id
_entity_poly.type
_entity_poly.pdbx_seq_one_letter_code
_entity_poly.pdbx_strand_id
1 'polypeptide(L)'
;MQRLARYARGAVELHITPCVVTMPPACDRLCVPSNERLVGTQFAHFPVGGPTPVAERIGEAALPERYREASRMLYQCESVDGAVTEFGGAAQEAATLAHAPVVGGTEAHPVRCPTGAAVLVPSAGAFARVFRRGLVLAVPPFWPGAPTDAWRRDLGAA
;
A
#
# COMPACT_ATOMS: atom_id res chain seq x y z
N MET A 1 -12.14 -0.49 19.24
CA MET A 1 -13.51 -1.09 19.22
C MET A 1 -13.42 -2.44 18.54
N GLN A 2 -14.03 -3.49 19.11
CA GLN A 2 -14.08 -4.82 18.52
C GLN A 2 -15.53 -5.19 18.22
N ARG A 3 -15.81 -5.74 17.03
CA ARG A 3 -17.10 -6.33 16.68
C ARG A 3 -16.89 -7.76 16.22
N LEU A 4 -17.68 -8.69 16.75
CA LEU A 4 -17.62 -10.12 16.41
C LEU A 4 -18.90 -10.53 15.69
N ALA A 5 -18.77 -11.08 14.49
CA ALA A 5 -19.83 -11.74 13.76
C ALA A 5 -19.55 -13.25 13.71
N ARG A 6 -20.54 -14.08 14.08
CA ARG A 6 -20.43 -15.55 14.05
C ARG A 6 -21.28 -16.10 12.92
N TYR A 7 -20.71 -17.04 12.18
CA TYR A 7 -21.34 -17.72 11.05
C TYR A 7 -21.33 -19.23 11.28
N ALA A 8 -22.12 -19.99 10.51
CA ALA A 8 -22.21 -21.45 10.64
C ALA A 8 -20.85 -22.17 10.48
N ARG A 9 -19.87 -21.56 9.80
CA ARG A 9 -18.53 -22.10 9.56
C ARG A 9 -17.39 -21.21 10.06
N GLY A 10 -17.59 -20.47 11.14
CA GLY A 10 -16.51 -19.73 11.79
C GLY A 10 -16.96 -18.39 12.37
N ALA A 11 -15.99 -17.53 12.63
CA ALA A 11 -16.25 -16.19 13.13
C ALA A 11 -15.36 -15.17 12.43
N VAL A 12 -15.88 -13.95 12.28
CA VAL A 12 -15.18 -12.79 11.74
C VAL A 12 -15.13 -11.74 12.83
N GLU A 13 -13.93 -11.23 13.09
CA GLU A 13 -13.71 -10.14 14.03
C GLU A 13 -13.27 -8.89 13.28
N LEU A 14 -13.94 -7.78 13.54
CA LEU A 14 -13.54 -6.46 13.10
C LEU A 14 -12.88 -5.74 14.28
N HIS A 15 -11.64 -5.34 14.08
CA HIS A 15 -10.85 -4.58 15.06
C HIS A 15 -10.60 -3.18 14.52
N ILE A 16 -11.00 -2.17 15.30
CA ILE A 16 -10.58 -0.79 15.07
C ILE A 16 -9.33 -0.55 15.92
N THR A 17 -8.20 -0.38 15.25
CA THR A 17 -6.88 -0.08 15.85
C THR A 17 -6.40 1.32 15.42
N PRO A 18 -5.63 2.04 16.25
CA PRO A 18 -5.00 3.30 15.85
C PRO A 18 -4.10 3.17 14.62
N CYS A 19 -3.35 2.06 14.51
CA CYS A 19 -2.48 1.79 13.37
C CYS A 19 -2.27 0.28 13.19
N VAL A 20 -2.58 -0.24 12.01
CA VAL A 20 -2.43 -1.66 11.68
C VAL A 20 -0.97 -2.12 11.57
N VAL A 21 -0.01 -1.19 11.49
CA VAL A 21 1.42 -1.49 11.39
C VAL A 21 2.07 -1.56 12.77
N THR A 22 1.86 -0.53 13.61
CA THR A 22 2.52 -0.40 14.91
C THR A 22 1.69 -0.96 16.08
N MET A 23 0.37 -1.07 15.90
CA MET A 23 -0.56 -1.63 16.88
C MET A 23 -1.50 -2.66 16.21
N PRO A 24 -0.99 -3.68 15.52
CA PRO A 24 -1.85 -4.63 14.82
C PRO A 24 -2.76 -5.39 15.81
N PRO A 25 -3.98 -5.76 15.40
CA PRO A 25 -4.73 -6.79 16.11
C PRO A 25 -3.96 -8.13 16.05
N ALA A 26 -4.45 -9.17 16.74
CA ALA A 26 -3.85 -10.50 16.69
C ALA A 26 -3.97 -11.11 15.27
N CYS A 27 -3.00 -10.83 14.40
CA CYS A 27 -2.90 -11.34 13.05
C CYS A 27 -1.48 -11.82 12.74
N ASP A 28 -1.33 -12.64 11.69
CA ASP A 28 -0.04 -13.16 11.22
C ASP A 28 0.33 -12.65 9.81
N ARG A 29 -0.54 -11.84 9.20
CA ARG A 29 -0.32 -11.16 7.93
C ARG A 29 -0.78 -9.71 8.01
N LEU A 30 -0.15 -8.88 7.20
CA LEU A 30 -0.58 -7.51 6.94
C LEU A 30 -0.82 -7.32 5.45
N CYS A 31 -1.96 -6.75 5.09
CA CYS A 31 -2.21 -6.26 3.74
C CYS A 31 -1.78 -4.81 3.66
N VAL A 32 -0.84 -4.50 2.77
CA VAL A 32 -0.24 -3.19 2.59
C VAL A 32 -0.76 -2.61 1.28
N PRO A 33 -1.49 -1.47 1.30
CA PRO A 33 -1.84 -0.77 0.08
C PRO A 33 -0.59 -0.10 -0.50
N SER A 34 0.01 -0.73 -1.50
CA SER A 34 1.29 -0.31 -2.09
C SER A 34 1.11 0.32 -3.48
N ASN A 35 2.16 0.94 -3.98
CA ASN A 35 2.23 1.43 -5.36
C ASN A 35 2.88 0.41 -6.31
N GLU A 36 2.74 0.60 -7.62
CA GLU A 36 3.23 -0.36 -8.61
C GLU A 36 4.73 -0.66 -8.53
N ARG A 37 5.54 0.24 -7.95
CA ARG A 37 6.99 0.04 -7.82
C ARG A 37 7.38 -0.69 -6.52
N LEU A 38 6.46 -0.89 -5.58
CA LEU A 38 6.69 -1.54 -4.29
C LEU A 38 7.81 -0.91 -3.45
N VAL A 39 8.00 0.41 -3.58
CA VAL A 39 9.08 1.19 -2.91
C VAL A 39 8.56 2.03 -1.73
N GLY A 40 7.36 1.74 -1.23
CA GLY A 40 6.73 2.59 -0.22
C GLY A 40 6.16 3.89 -0.79
N THR A 41 5.53 4.67 0.09
CA THR A 41 5.02 6.00 -0.26
C THR A 41 6.17 6.99 -0.38
N GLN A 42 6.43 7.43 -1.62
CA GLN A 42 7.50 8.39 -1.93
C GLN A 42 6.97 9.81 -2.16
N PHE A 43 5.66 10.06 -2.05
CA PHE A 43 5.09 11.38 -2.27
C PHE A 43 5.24 12.26 -1.02
N ALA A 44 5.64 13.52 -1.19
CA ALA A 44 5.64 14.55 -0.15
C ALA A 44 4.23 15.06 0.17
N HIS A 45 3.22 14.75 -0.66
CA HIS A 45 1.80 15.05 -0.41
C HIS A 45 0.88 14.03 -1.11
N PHE A 46 -0.34 13.84 -0.60
CA PHE A 46 -1.35 12.99 -1.24
C PHE A 46 -1.62 13.49 -2.68
N PRO A 47 -1.57 12.61 -3.71
CA PRO A 47 -1.87 13.04 -5.07
C PRO A 47 -3.31 13.54 -5.14
N VAL A 48 -3.50 14.82 -5.52
CA VAL A 48 -4.83 15.39 -5.71
C VAL A 48 -5.59 14.48 -6.68
N GLY A 49 -6.73 13.93 -6.23
CA GLY A 49 -7.52 12.96 -6.99
C GLY A 49 -7.88 13.49 -8.38
N GLY A 50 -7.51 12.73 -9.40
CA GLY A 50 -7.69 13.03 -10.81
C GLY A 50 -7.24 11.82 -11.64
N PRO A 51 -7.56 11.79 -12.95
CA PRO A 51 -7.15 10.66 -13.80
C PRO A 51 -5.63 10.48 -13.74
N THR A 52 -5.17 9.23 -13.57
CA THR A 52 -3.74 8.89 -13.64
C THR A 52 -3.18 9.44 -14.95
N PRO A 53 -2.22 10.38 -14.93
CA PRO A 53 -1.64 10.88 -16.16
C PRO A 53 -1.08 9.71 -16.95
N VAL A 54 -1.40 9.64 -18.24
CA VAL A 54 -0.73 8.73 -19.18
C VAL A 54 0.66 9.31 -19.42
N ALA A 55 1.55 9.15 -18.44
CA ALA A 55 2.90 9.67 -18.47
C ALA A 55 3.86 8.58 -18.00
N GLU A 56 5.05 8.49 -18.61
CA GLU A 56 6.12 7.59 -18.16
C GLU A 56 6.51 7.83 -16.67
N ARG A 57 6.11 8.98 -16.12
CA ARG A 57 6.40 9.45 -14.77
C ARG A 57 5.08 9.78 -14.04
N ILE A 58 4.68 8.90 -13.12
CA ILE A 58 3.54 9.13 -12.19
C ILE A 58 4.09 9.74 -10.89
N GLY A 59 3.41 10.75 -10.35
CA GLY A 59 3.72 11.38 -9.05
C GLY A 59 4.65 12.60 -9.10
N GLU A 60 5.46 12.82 -8.06
CA GLU A 60 6.29 14.03 -7.87
C GLU A 60 7.25 14.33 -9.03
N ALA A 61 7.62 13.30 -9.78
CA ALA A 61 8.42 13.43 -10.98
C ALA A 61 7.72 14.27 -12.08
N ALA A 62 6.40 14.43 -12.01
CA ALA A 62 5.60 15.27 -12.90
C ALA A 62 5.30 16.68 -12.33
N LEU A 63 5.63 16.95 -11.06
CA LEU A 63 5.34 18.24 -10.44
C LEU A 63 6.47 19.27 -10.69
N PRO A 64 6.13 20.56 -10.88
CA PRO A 64 7.11 21.64 -10.94
C PRO A 64 8.00 21.67 -9.68
N GLU A 65 9.28 22.02 -9.84
CA GLU A 65 10.31 21.95 -8.81
C GLU A 65 9.95 22.66 -7.49
N ARG A 66 9.22 23.78 -7.57
CA ARG A 66 8.67 24.50 -6.41
C ARG A 66 7.75 23.69 -5.49
N TYR A 67 7.16 22.59 -5.97
CA TYR A 67 6.33 21.68 -5.16
C TYR A 67 7.14 20.50 -4.62
N ARG A 68 8.39 20.30 -5.08
CA ARG A 68 9.33 19.31 -4.54
C ARG A 68 10.07 19.85 -3.31
N GLU A 69 10.19 21.18 -3.21
CA GLU A 69 10.79 21.87 -2.05
C GLU A 69 9.90 21.85 -0.79
N ALA A 70 8.67 21.33 -0.89
CA ALA A 70 7.86 21.00 0.28
C ALA A 70 8.49 19.80 1.02
N SER A 71 9.53 20.11 1.76
CA SER A 71 10.32 19.25 2.62
C SER A 71 9.44 18.26 3.39
N ARG A 72 9.47 16.99 2.97
CA ARG A 72 9.02 15.79 3.73
C ARG A 72 7.83 16.06 4.66
N MET A 73 6.74 16.59 4.11
CA MET A 73 5.54 16.78 4.92
C MET A 73 4.95 15.41 5.22
N LEU A 74 4.98 15.00 6.49
CA LEU A 74 4.18 14.02 7.27
C LEU A 74 3.56 12.79 6.56
N TYR A 75 3.06 12.95 5.35
CA TYR A 75 2.30 11.99 4.57
C TYR A 75 2.98 10.64 4.31
N GLN A 76 4.31 10.61 4.14
CA GLN A 76 5.03 9.35 3.90
C GLN A 76 4.81 8.38 5.08
N CYS A 77 5.03 8.82 6.31
CA CYS A 77 4.85 7.99 7.51
C CYS A 77 3.39 7.89 8.00
N GLU A 78 2.48 8.73 7.48
CA GLU A 78 1.04 8.66 7.76
C GLU A 78 0.32 7.59 6.92
N SER A 79 0.94 7.09 5.86
CA SER A 79 0.42 5.99 5.05
C SER A 79 0.83 4.63 5.61
N VAL A 80 0.00 3.60 5.42
CA VAL A 80 0.36 2.22 5.79
C VAL A 80 1.61 1.75 5.03
N ASP A 81 1.71 2.07 3.74
CA ASP A 81 2.86 1.72 2.89
C ASP A 81 4.15 2.36 3.39
N GLY A 82 4.15 3.66 3.66
CA GLY A 82 5.34 4.34 4.14
C GLY A 82 5.69 4.01 5.60
N ALA A 83 4.72 3.74 6.47
CA ALA A 83 5.00 3.17 7.79
C ALA A 83 5.66 1.78 7.67
N VAL A 84 5.20 0.93 6.75
CA VAL A 84 5.85 -0.35 6.47
C VAL A 84 7.28 -0.16 5.95
N THR A 85 7.50 0.80 5.05
CA THR A 85 8.86 1.09 4.55
C THR A 85 9.77 1.62 5.65
N GLU A 86 9.29 2.55 6.48
CA GLU A 86 10.06 3.16 7.57
C GLU A 86 10.45 2.14 8.64
N PHE A 87 9.48 1.37 9.16
CA PHE A 87 9.73 0.38 10.22
C PHE A 87 10.35 -0.92 9.71
N GLY A 88 10.10 -1.29 8.45
CA GLY A 88 10.68 -2.48 7.83
C GLY A 88 12.14 -2.30 7.44
N GLY A 89 12.50 -1.08 7.03
CA GLY A 89 13.85 -0.69 6.63
C GLY A 89 14.44 -1.58 5.53
N ALA A 90 15.77 -1.58 5.44
CA ALA A 90 16.52 -2.29 4.40
C ALA A 90 16.26 -3.81 4.37
N ALA A 91 15.91 -4.41 5.51
CA ALA A 91 15.63 -5.85 5.58
C ALA A 91 14.33 -6.20 4.85
N GLN A 92 13.27 -5.42 5.06
CA GLN A 92 11.99 -5.64 4.36
C GLN A 92 12.07 -5.25 2.89
N GLU A 93 12.84 -4.20 2.57
CA GLU A 93 13.12 -3.81 1.19
C GLU A 93 13.82 -4.95 0.42
N ALA A 94 14.89 -5.51 0.97
CA ALA A 94 15.58 -6.65 0.37
C ALA A 94 14.67 -7.88 0.20
N ALA A 95 13.83 -8.18 1.20
CA ALA A 95 12.86 -9.27 1.11
C ALA A 95 11.84 -9.04 -0.02
N THR A 96 11.41 -7.79 -0.21
CA THR A 96 10.49 -7.40 -1.28
C THR A 96 11.14 -7.56 -2.64
N LEU A 97 12.35 -7.01 -2.83
CA LEU A 97 13.10 -7.12 -4.09
C LEU A 97 13.39 -8.57 -4.48
N ALA A 98 13.63 -9.45 -3.51
CA ALA A 98 13.94 -10.86 -3.77
C ALA A 98 12.71 -11.71 -4.17
N HIS A 99 11.49 -11.32 -3.80
CA HIS A 99 10.29 -12.15 -3.97
C HIS A 99 9.24 -11.55 -4.90
N ALA A 100 9.28 -10.24 -5.13
CA ALA A 100 8.33 -9.59 -6.01
C ALA A 100 8.76 -9.72 -7.48
N PRO A 101 7.79 -9.84 -8.40
CA PRO A 101 8.09 -10.15 -9.79
C PRO A 101 8.77 -8.95 -10.49
N VAL A 102 9.78 -9.25 -11.31
CA VAL A 102 10.41 -8.28 -12.21
C VAL A 102 9.50 -8.12 -13.43
N VAL A 103 8.62 -7.12 -13.41
CA VAL A 103 7.67 -6.83 -14.51
C VAL A 103 7.92 -5.42 -15.03
N GLY A 104 8.56 -5.28 -16.19
CA GLY A 104 8.71 -3.95 -16.85
C GLY A 104 9.35 -2.87 -15.98
N GLY A 105 10.25 -3.26 -15.07
CA GLY A 105 10.98 -2.34 -14.21
C GLY A 105 12.02 -1.49 -14.96
N THR A 106 12.41 -0.36 -14.37
CA THR A 106 13.61 0.39 -14.79
C THR A 106 14.84 -0.14 -14.05
N GLU A 107 16.06 0.18 -14.47
CA GLU A 107 17.28 -0.19 -13.72
C GLU A 107 17.21 0.25 -12.23
N ALA A 108 16.66 1.44 -11.97
CA ALA A 108 16.43 1.94 -10.61
C ALA A 108 15.29 1.24 -9.84
N HIS A 109 14.38 0.55 -10.54
CA HIS A 109 13.17 -0.07 -9.96
C HIS A 109 12.82 -1.34 -10.76
N PRO A 110 13.59 -2.43 -10.61
CA PRO A 110 13.46 -3.61 -11.46
C PRO A 110 12.16 -4.39 -11.20
N VAL A 111 11.59 -4.25 -10.01
CA VAL A 111 10.38 -4.94 -9.56
C VAL A 111 9.16 -4.07 -9.78
N ARG A 112 8.06 -4.68 -10.27
CA ARG A 112 6.74 -4.03 -10.27
C ARG A 112 5.61 -5.02 -9.98
N CYS A 113 4.54 -4.50 -9.39
CA CYS A 113 3.25 -5.18 -9.28
C CYS A 113 2.19 -4.33 -10.00
N PRO A 114 1.48 -4.85 -11.00
CA PRO A 114 0.52 -4.06 -11.76
C PRO A 114 -0.68 -3.64 -10.89
N THR A 115 -1.27 -2.50 -11.21
CA THR A 115 -2.54 -2.05 -10.63
C THR A 115 -3.61 -3.16 -10.69
N GLY A 116 -4.28 -3.40 -9.57
CA GLY A 116 -5.29 -4.45 -9.40
C GLY A 116 -4.72 -5.82 -8.98
N ALA A 117 -3.40 -5.95 -8.88
CA ALA A 117 -2.74 -7.17 -8.42
C ALA A 117 -2.20 -7.04 -6.99
N ALA A 118 -1.71 -8.16 -6.46
CA ALA A 118 -1.00 -8.20 -5.19
C ALA A 118 0.14 -9.23 -5.23
N VAL A 119 1.15 -9.02 -4.40
CA VAL A 119 2.25 -9.98 -4.19
C VAL A 119 2.42 -10.28 -2.71
N LEU A 120 2.60 -11.57 -2.40
CA LEU A 120 2.96 -12.02 -1.06
C LEU A 120 4.48 -12.03 -0.93
N VAL A 121 5.01 -11.27 0.02
CA VAL A 121 6.44 -11.27 0.35
C VAL A 121 6.66 -11.72 1.79
N PRO A 122 7.78 -12.39 2.11
CA PRO A 122 8.13 -12.68 3.49
C PRO A 122 8.28 -11.38 4.30
N SER A 123 7.87 -11.44 5.57
CA SER A 123 8.16 -10.37 6.52
C SER A 123 9.59 -10.54 7.04
N ALA A 124 10.32 -9.44 7.10
CA ALA A 124 11.71 -9.38 7.54
C ALA A 124 11.90 -8.31 8.62
N GLY A 125 13.07 -8.30 9.26
CA GLY A 125 13.41 -7.33 10.30
C GLY A 125 12.40 -7.32 11.45
N ALA A 126 11.92 -6.13 11.81
CA ALA A 126 10.95 -5.93 12.89
C ALA A 126 9.62 -6.66 12.65
N PHE A 127 9.22 -6.85 11.39
CA PHE A 127 7.94 -7.47 11.04
C PHE A 127 7.95 -8.99 11.13
N ALA A 128 9.10 -9.65 11.03
CA ALA A 128 9.20 -11.11 11.01
C ALA A 128 8.54 -11.79 12.23
N ARG A 129 8.56 -11.13 13.40
CA ARG A 129 7.95 -11.65 14.63
C ARG A 129 6.44 -11.42 14.71
N VAL A 130 5.96 -10.37 14.07
CA VAL A 130 4.56 -9.92 14.13
C VAL A 130 3.77 -10.55 13.00
N PHE A 131 4.17 -10.29 11.75
CA PHE A 131 3.51 -10.77 10.54
C PHE A 131 4.19 -12.04 10.01
N ARG A 132 4.18 -13.10 10.82
CA ARG A 132 4.90 -14.36 10.57
C ARG A 132 4.61 -15.04 9.22
N ARG A 133 3.44 -14.76 8.64
CA ARG A 133 3.01 -15.31 7.35
C ARG A 133 3.16 -14.33 6.18
N GLY A 134 3.88 -13.23 6.38
CA GLY A 134 4.28 -12.29 5.33
C GLY A 134 3.40 -11.05 5.21
N LEU A 135 3.81 -10.19 4.28
CA LEU A 135 3.07 -9.00 3.86
C LEU A 135 2.44 -9.26 2.49
N VAL A 136 1.17 -8.90 2.34
CA VAL A 136 0.49 -8.85 1.04
C VAL A 136 0.58 -7.42 0.53
N LEU A 137 1.47 -7.17 -0.42
CA LEU A 137 1.61 -5.86 -1.06
C LEU A 137 0.58 -5.77 -2.19
N ALA A 138 -0.55 -5.11 -1.93
CA ALA A 138 -1.65 -4.98 -2.87
C ALA A 138 -1.61 -3.61 -3.54
N VAL A 139 -1.69 -3.57 -4.87
CA VAL A 139 -1.66 -2.32 -5.64
C VAL A 139 -3.08 -1.94 -6.05
N PRO A 140 -3.78 -1.06 -5.30
CA PRO A 140 -5.13 -0.65 -5.65
C PRO A 140 -5.11 0.27 -6.89
N PRO A 141 -6.23 0.34 -7.64
CA PRO A 141 -6.40 1.37 -8.65
C PRO A 141 -6.45 2.76 -8.02
N PHE A 142 -5.97 3.76 -8.76
CA PHE A 142 -6.24 5.15 -8.40
C PHE A 142 -7.73 5.42 -8.48
N TRP A 143 -8.21 6.23 -7.54
CA TRP A 143 -9.57 6.74 -7.55
C TRP A 143 -9.80 7.59 -8.82
N PRO A 144 -10.76 7.24 -9.70
CA PRO A 144 -10.90 7.89 -11.00
C PRO A 144 -11.49 9.32 -10.94
N GLY A 145 -11.81 9.85 -9.76
CA GLY A 145 -12.39 11.19 -9.58
C GLY A 145 -13.84 11.11 -9.09
N ALA A 146 -14.73 12.00 -9.55
CA ALA A 146 -16.10 12.03 -9.03
C ALA A 146 -16.78 10.64 -9.13
N PRO A 147 -17.52 10.21 -8.09
CA PRO A 147 -18.24 8.93 -8.15
C PRO A 147 -19.18 8.96 -9.35
N THR A 148 -18.96 8.04 -10.30
CA THR A 148 -19.82 7.92 -11.47
C THR A 148 -21.12 7.23 -11.08
N ASP A 149 -22.20 7.48 -11.81
CA ASP A 149 -23.46 6.76 -11.60
C ASP A 149 -23.32 5.25 -11.86
N ALA A 150 -22.33 4.82 -12.65
CA ALA A 150 -21.96 3.42 -12.80
C ALA A 150 -21.41 2.84 -11.49
N TRP A 151 -20.43 3.51 -10.88
CA TRP A 151 -19.83 3.06 -9.63
C TRP A 151 -20.83 3.02 -8.45
N ARG A 152 -21.75 4.00 -8.38
CA ARG A 152 -22.84 3.98 -7.39
C ARG A 152 -23.79 2.81 -7.57
N ARG A 153 -24.09 2.41 -8.81
CA ARG A 153 -24.92 1.24 -9.10
C ARG A 153 -24.22 -0.06 -8.72
N ASP A 154 -22.92 -0.17 -9.00
CA ASP A 154 -22.14 -1.36 -8.65
C ASP A 154 -22.04 -1.57 -7.12
N LEU A 155 -21.96 -0.49 -6.35
CA LEU A 155 -21.99 -0.55 -4.88
C LEU A 155 -23.37 -0.86 -4.28
N GLY A 156 -24.46 -0.46 -4.96
CA GLY A 156 -25.83 -0.71 -4.50
C GLY A 156 -26.41 -2.07 -4.90
N ALA A 157 -25.67 -2.83 -5.72
CA ALA A 157 -26.06 -4.15 -6.21
C ALA A 157 -25.44 -5.33 -5.43
N ALA A 158 -24.66 -5.05 -4.38
CA ALA A 158 -23.96 -6.03 -3.53
C ALA A 158 -24.68 -6.28 -2.20
#